data_AF-C5S043-F1
#
_entry.id   AF-C5S043-F1
#
_cell.length_a   1.000
_cell.length_b   1.000
_cell.length_c   1.000
_cell.angle_alpha   90.00
_cell.angle_beta   90.00
_cell.angle_gamma   90.00
#
_symmetry.space_group_name_H-M   'P 1'
#
loop_
_entity.id
_entity.type
_entity.pdbx_description
1 polymer ?
#
loop_
_entity_poly.entity_id
_entity_poly.type
_entity_poly.pdbx_seq_one_letter_code
_entity_poly.pdbx_strand_id
1 'polypeptide(L)'
;MATFNKILTPVYSTISGFSMNQDGSMNVTYAIGTGTEEDGVITEFNPLVTEYKYLDAQQAMAIMMKPMTKDDIGKSFQDLMIGRIYHYMIEQGIVRV
;
A
#
# COMPACT_ATOMS: atom_id res chain seq x y z
N MET A 1 23.66 -13.20 -18.61
CA MET A 1 23.78 -12.13 -17.58
C MET A 1 22.71 -11.10 -17.85
N ALA A 2 22.06 -10.57 -16.81
CA ALA A 2 21.14 -9.45 -16.98
C ALA A 2 21.94 -8.14 -17.09
N THR A 3 21.54 -7.26 -17.99
CA THR A 3 22.03 -5.87 -18.04
C THR A 3 21.04 -5.01 -17.27
N PHE A 4 21.54 -4.26 -16.28
CA PHE A 4 20.71 -3.39 -15.44
C PHE A 4 20.77 -1.96 -15.95
N ASN A 5 19.62 -1.31 -16.06
CA ASN A 5 19.52 0.11 -16.38
C ASN A 5 19.07 0.88 -15.14
N LYS A 6 19.67 2.05 -14.90
CA LYS A 6 19.31 2.91 -13.77
C LYS A 6 18.05 3.71 -14.11
N ILE A 7 17.06 3.68 -13.22
CA ILE A 7 15.93 4.63 -13.24
C ILE A 7 16.40 5.92 -12.57
N LEU A 8 16.26 7.05 -13.26
CA LEU A 8 16.70 8.36 -12.77
C LEU A 8 15.59 9.13 -12.05
N THR A 9 14.34 8.80 -12.34
CA THR A 9 13.18 9.37 -11.66
C THR A 9 12.93 8.66 -10.31
N PRO A 10 12.45 9.37 -9.29
CA PRO A 10 12.02 8.75 -8.04
C PRO A 10 10.94 7.68 -8.27
N VAL A 11 11.02 6.63 -7.45
CA VAL A 11 10.06 5.53 -7.45
C VAL A 11 9.29 5.58 -6.13
N TYR A 12 7.97 5.46 -6.24
CA TYR A 12 7.03 5.48 -5.12
C TYR A 12 6.29 4.16 -5.04
N SER A 13 5.71 3.87 -3.88
CA SER A 13 4.84 2.71 -3.72
C SER A 13 3.58 3.04 -2.96
N THR A 14 2.49 2.33 -3.26
CA THR A 14 1.17 2.59 -2.69
C THR A 14 0.32 1.32 -2.68
N ILE A 15 -0.76 1.34 -1.89
CA ILE A 15 -1.87 0.39 -2.03
C ILE A 15 -2.88 1.02 -2.98
N SER A 16 -2.98 0.51 -4.20
CA SER A 16 -3.92 1.02 -5.21
C SER A 16 -5.32 0.44 -5.08
N GLY A 17 -5.49 -0.59 -4.27
CA GLY A 17 -6.79 -1.15 -3.92
C GLY A 17 -6.70 -2.27 -2.91
N PHE A 18 -7.82 -2.57 -2.27
CA PHE A 18 -7.98 -3.75 -1.43
C PHE A 18 -9.44 -4.23 -1.47
N SER A 19 -9.66 -5.51 -1.19
CA SER A 19 -10.99 -6.09 -1.01
C SER A 19 -10.98 -7.09 0.14
N MET A 20 -12.10 -7.15 0.86
CA MET A 20 -12.33 -8.16 1.89
C MET A 20 -13.13 -9.32 1.31
N ASN A 21 -12.70 -10.53 1.61
CA ASN A 21 -13.37 -11.76 1.22
C ASN A 21 -14.36 -12.19 2.31
N GLN A 22 -15.29 -13.09 1.96
CA GLN A 22 -16.32 -13.57 2.88
C GLN A 22 -15.76 -14.37 4.07
N ASP A 23 -14.59 -14.99 3.90
CA ASP A 23 -13.86 -15.72 4.93
C ASP A 23 -13.07 -14.79 5.89
N GLY A 24 -13.17 -13.47 5.70
CA GLY A 24 -12.45 -12.46 6.49
C GLY A 24 -11.02 -12.21 6.01
N SER A 25 -10.53 -12.92 5.00
CA SER A 25 -9.24 -12.63 4.36
C SER A 25 -9.31 -11.36 3.50
N MET A 26 -8.16 -10.83 3.12
CA MET A 26 -8.04 -9.59 2.36
C MET A 26 -7.12 -9.77 1.15
N ASN A 27 -7.58 -9.31 -0.02
CA ASN A 27 -6.74 -9.14 -1.19
C ASN A 27 -6.30 -7.68 -1.27
N VAL A 28 -5.02 -7.46 -1.53
CA VAL A 28 -4.41 -6.14 -1.58
C VAL A 28 -3.64 -5.99 -2.88
N THR A 29 -3.86 -4.88 -3.56
CA THR A 29 -3.12 -4.49 -4.76
C THR A 29 -2.05 -3.48 -4.36
N TYR A 30 -0.81 -3.93 -4.35
CA TYR A 30 0.37 -3.10 -4.10
C TYR A 30 0.94 -2.65 -5.44
N ALA A 31 1.25 -1.36 -5.57
CA ALA A 31 1.82 -0.81 -6.80
C ALA A 31 3.14 -0.09 -6.51
N ILE A 32 4.11 -0.30 -7.38
CA ILE A 32 5.37 0.45 -7.46
C ILE A 32 5.34 1.24 -8.77
N GLY A 33 5.63 2.52 -8.70
CA GLY A 33 5.49 3.41 -9.85
C GLY A 33 6.37 4.64 -9.78
N THR A 34 6.30 5.45 -10.82
CA THR A 34 6.85 6.81 -10.80
C THR A 34 5.74 7.80 -10.49
N GLY A 35 6.08 9.03 -10.13
CA GLY A 35 5.08 10.07 -9.95
C GLY A 35 5.65 11.47 -10.11
N THR A 36 4.75 12.41 -10.39
CA THR A 36 5.04 13.84 -10.41
C THR A 36 4.89 14.37 -9.00
N GLU A 37 5.95 14.98 -8.46
CA GLU A 37 5.95 15.57 -7.12
C GLU A 37 5.86 17.09 -7.23
N GLU A 38 4.84 17.68 -6.60
CA GLU A 38 4.65 19.11 -6.48
C GLU A 38 4.47 19.45 -4.99
N ASP A 39 5.31 20.34 -4.45
CA ASP A 39 5.29 20.75 -3.04
C ASP A 39 5.29 19.59 -2.02
N GLY A 40 6.01 18.50 -2.33
CA GLY A 40 6.11 17.32 -1.46
C GLY A 40 4.93 16.34 -1.58
N VAL A 41 4.03 16.55 -2.52
CA VAL A 41 2.83 15.72 -2.76
C VAL A 41 2.91 15.09 -4.14
N ILE A 42 2.59 13.81 -4.24
CA ILE A 42 2.49 13.12 -5.53
C ILE A 42 1.13 13.45 -6.17
N THR A 43 1.15 14.22 -7.25
CA THR A 43 -0.05 14.68 -7.96
C THR A 43 -0.49 13.71 -9.06
N GLU A 44 0.47 12.98 -9.64
CA GLU A 44 0.23 11.96 -10.65
C GLU A 44 1.04 10.71 -10.34
N PHE A 45 0.43 9.53 -10.40
CA PHE A 45 1.09 8.25 -10.16
C PHE A 45 0.97 7.34 -11.38
N ASN A 46 2.11 6.89 -11.89
CA ASN A 46 2.24 6.01 -13.05
C ASN A 46 2.80 4.65 -12.61
N PRO A 47 1.95 3.62 -12.45
CA PRO A 47 2.39 2.31 -11.98
C PRO A 47 3.32 1.64 -13.01
N LEU A 48 4.44 1.12 -12.52
CA LEU A 48 5.39 0.32 -13.29
C LEU A 48 5.17 -1.18 -13.06
N VAL A 49 4.89 -1.56 -11.82
CA VAL A 49 4.62 -2.93 -11.39
C VAL A 49 3.48 -2.93 -10.41
N THR A 50 2.60 -3.91 -10.54
CA THR A 50 1.52 -4.19 -9.60
C THR A 50 1.67 -5.61 -9.09
N GLU A 51 1.60 -5.76 -7.77
CA GLU A 51 1.66 -7.04 -7.08
C GLU A 51 0.36 -7.28 -6.31
N TYR A 52 -0.19 -8.48 -6.44
CA TYR A 52 -1.33 -8.92 -5.66
C TYR A 52 -0.84 -9.64 -4.42
N LYS A 53 -1.28 -9.19 -3.25
CA LYS A 53 -0.94 -9.76 -1.95
C LYS A 53 -2.21 -10.27 -1.30
N TYR A 54 -2.15 -11.52 -0.88
CA TYR A 54 -3.19 -12.13 -0.06
C TYR A 54 -2.78 -12.02 1.40
N LEU A 55 -3.70 -11.55 2.24
CA LEU A 55 -3.59 -11.55 3.69
C LEU A 55 -4.66 -12.47 4.24
N ASP A 56 -4.27 -13.41 5.10
CA ASP A 56 -5.23 -14.30 5.75
C ASP A 56 -6.14 -13.52 6.72
N ALA A 57 -7.17 -14.20 7.23
CA ALA A 57 -8.16 -13.58 8.12
C ALA A 57 -7.54 -13.03 9.42
N GLN A 58 -6.49 -13.65 9.95
CA GLN A 58 -5.81 -13.18 11.16
C GLN A 58 -5.04 -11.88 10.89
N GLN A 59 -4.33 -11.83 9.77
CA GLN A 59 -3.60 -10.64 9.33
C GLN A 59 -4.56 -9.49 9.02
N ALA A 60 -5.65 -9.75 8.29
CA ALA A 60 -6.68 -8.76 7.99
C ALA A 60 -7.35 -8.23 9.28
N MET A 61 -7.65 -9.11 10.24
CA MET A 61 -8.20 -8.72 11.53
C MET A 61 -7.23 -7.83 12.32
N ALA A 62 -5.93 -8.12 12.32
CA ALA A 62 -4.93 -7.29 13.00
C ALA A 62 -4.89 -5.86 12.45
N ILE A 63 -5.05 -5.70 11.12
CA ILE A 63 -5.13 -4.39 10.45
C ILE A 63 -6.42 -3.65 10.85
N MET A 64 -7.57 -4.33 10.76
CA MET A 64 -8.87 -3.73 11.06
C MET A 64 -9.00 -3.30 12.53
N MET A 65 -8.49 -4.11 13.44
CA MET A 65 -8.61 -3.90 14.89
C MET A 65 -7.55 -2.95 15.45
N LYS A 66 -6.65 -2.39 14.61
CA LYS A 66 -5.67 -1.39 15.06
C LYS A 66 -6.41 -0.19 15.69
N PRO A 67 -6.02 0.27 16.89
CA PRO A 67 -6.67 1.41 17.53
C PRO A 67 -6.63 2.65 16.65
N MET A 68 -7.67 3.47 16.70
CA MET A 68 -7.66 4.78 16.03
C MET A 68 -6.72 5.75 16.76
N THR A 69 -6.05 6.59 15.97
CA THR A 69 -5.16 7.64 16.43
C THR A 69 -5.71 9.02 16.06
N LYS A 70 -5.10 10.09 16.57
CA LYS A 70 -5.50 11.46 16.23
C LYS A 70 -5.36 11.75 14.73
N ASP A 71 -4.37 11.13 14.08
CA ASP A 71 -4.10 11.31 12.65
C ASP A 71 -5.10 10.57 11.75
N ASP A 72 -5.99 9.75 12.34
CA ASP A 72 -7.05 9.05 11.61
C ASP A 72 -8.33 9.88 11.49
N ILE A 73 -8.46 10.96 12.27
CA ILE A 73 -9.66 11.79 12.30
C ILE A 73 -9.84 12.50 10.97
N GLY A 74 -11.04 12.40 10.38
CA GLY A 74 -11.40 13.06 9.13
C GLY A 74 -11.02 12.27 7.87
N LYS A 75 -10.30 11.15 7.98
CA LYS A 75 -10.04 10.26 6.85
C LYS A 75 -11.26 9.42 6.50
N SER A 76 -11.45 9.14 5.22
CA SER A 76 -12.42 8.12 4.81
C SER A 76 -11.97 6.74 5.30
N PHE A 77 -12.91 5.79 5.42
CA PHE A 77 -12.57 4.41 5.74
C PHE A 77 -11.53 3.83 4.76
N GLN A 78 -11.65 4.16 3.47
CA GLN A 78 -10.73 3.68 2.45
C GLN A 78 -9.31 4.23 2.66
N ASP A 79 -9.16 5.54 2.90
CA ASP A 79 -7.85 6.17 3.12
C ASP A 79 -7.19 5.67 4.40
N LEU A 80 -7.99 5.51 5.46
CA LEU A 80 -7.55 4.90 6.72
C LEU A 80 -7.00 3.49 6.48
N MET A 81 -7.75 2.65 5.77
CA MET A 81 -7.38 1.27 5.53
C MET A 81 -6.16 1.14 4.63
N ILE A 82 -6.04 1.95 3.56
CA ILE A 82 -4.85 2.00 2.70
C ILE A 82 -3.60 2.24 3.55
N GLY A 83 -3.62 3.25 4.43
CA GLY A 83 -2.50 3.54 5.33
C GLY A 83 -2.19 2.39 6.28
N ARG A 84 -3.21 1.80 6.91
CA ARG A 84 -3.03 0.67 7.85
C ARG A 84 -2.45 -0.57 7.17
N ILE A 85 -2.96 -0.91 5.99
CA ILE A 85 -2.50 -2.04 5.18
C ILE A 85 -1.04 -1.82 4.79
N TYR A 86 -0.72 -0.63 4.27
CA TYR A 86 0.64 -0.29 3.86
C TYR A 86 1.64 -0.43 5.01
N HIS A 87 1.33 0.16 6.17
CA HIS A 87 2.19 0.05 7.35
C HIS A 87 2.35 -1.40 7.83
N TYR A 88 1.25 -2.15 7.90
CA TYR A 88 1.31 -3.56 8.30
C TYR A 88 2.20 -4.38 7.36
N MET A 89 2.05 -4.21 6.04
CA MET A 89 2.82 -4.97 5.05
C MET A 89 4.32 -4.65 5.11
N ILE A 90 4.70 -3.41 5.46
CA ILE A 90 6.10 -3.04 5.71
C ILE A 90 6.60 -3.68 7.02
N GLU A 91 5.86 -3.54 8.11
CA GLU A 91 6.22 -4.08 9.43
C GLU A 91 6.44 -5.59 9.40
N GLN A 92 5.64 -6.31 8.59
CA GLN A 92 5.76 -7.76 8.40
C GLN A 92 6.74 -8.18 7.29
N GLY A 93 7.37 -7.23 6.58
CA GLY A 93 8.30 -7.51 5.48
C GLY A 93 7.65 -8.16 4.25
N ILE A 94 6.33 -8.04 4.09
CA ILE A 94 5.55 -8.57 2.95
C ILE A 94 5.85 -7.76 1.69
N VAL A 95 6.09 -6.46 1.85
CA VAL A 95 6.64 -5.57 0.83
C VAL A 95 7.89 -4.90 1.35
N ARG A 96 8.78 -4.54 0.44
CA ARG A 96 10.03 -3.84 0.75
C ARG A 96 10.03 -2.53 -0.02
N VAL A 97 10.30 -1.44 0.68
CA VAL A 97 10.60 -0.12 0.13
C VAL A 97 12.09 0.14 0.29
#